data_AF-A0A949NTR4-F1
#
_entry.id   AF-A0A949NTR4-F1
#
_cell.length_a   1.000
_cell.length_b   1.000
_cell.length_c   1.000
_cell.angle_alpha   90.00
_cell.angle_beta   90.00
_cell.angle_gamma   90.00
#
_symmetry.space_group_name_H-M   'P 1'
#
loop_
_entity.id
_entity.type
_entity.pdbx_description
1 polymer ?
#
loop_
_entity_poly.entity_id
_entity_poly.type
_entity_poly.pdbx_seq_one_letter_code
_entity_poly.pdbx_strand_id
1 'polypeptide(L)'
;MVGTQAADRANRIAVLIDRNVRQAVKLRAYFCRGAYSGHDVRTRFDQSKAAPGFNTILDSLYFEFVLTMARLYDNPDDQRMAEKTASIPVLFALLSAPETRAELQRRSVERKTPKDLRDQHGQPAPKEFVAELQKDAVRAAEAETNEIEALNTEYGTLKGSHLICRIRKARNEFLAHTALDPSRNNLADYGNAEELLGKTIPLVTRLQLAVRSCHTSLASESTIWEEHADIFWRALCCGTNMEPTTCRTTTTCPADGLN
;
A
#
# COMPACT_ATOMS: atom_id res chain seq x y z
N MET A 1 -22.18 -20.04 -2.27
CA MET A 1 -22.14 -18.81 -3.09
C MET A 1 -21.72 -17.58 -2.30
N VAL A 2 -22.24 -17.34 -1.09
CA VAL A 2 -21.90 -16.15 -0.27
C VAL A 2 -20.39 -16.03 -0.01
N GLY A 3 -19.72 -17.09 0.46
CA GLY A 3 -18.28 -17.07 0.73
C GLY A 3 -17.40 -16.73 -0.50
N THR A 4 -17.78 -17.23 -1.68
CA THR A 4 -17.09 -16.92 -2.95
C THR A 4 -17.14 -15.44 -3.27
N GLN A 5 -18.32 -14.81 -3.17
CA GLN A 5 -18.49 -13.38 -3.43
C GLN A 5 -17.72 -12.51 -2.43
N ALA A 6 -17.73 -12.89 -1.14
CA ALA A 6 -17.01 -12.20 -0.09
C ALA A 6 -15.48 -12.29 -0.29
N ALA A 7 -14.95 -13.46 -0.63
CA ALA A 7 -13.54 -13.66 -0.95
C ALA A 7 -13.11 -12.89 -2.20
N ASP A 8 -13.95 -12.85 -3.24
CA ASP A 8 -13.69 -12.04 -4.44
C ASP A 8 -13.64 -10.55 -4.09
N ARG A 9 -14.55 -10.09 -3.23
CA ARG A 9 -14.56 -8.70 -2.76
C ARG A 9 -13.32 -8.38 -1.92
N ALA A 10 -12.92 -9.28 -1.01
CA ALA A 10 -11.72 -9.12 -0.20
C ALA A 10 -10.47 -8.97 -1.09
N ASN A 11 -10.33 -9.82 -2.11
CA ASN A 11 -9.23 -9.72 -3.09
C ASN A 11 -9.24 -8.38 -3.84
N ARG A 12 -10.41 -7.93 -4.34
CA ARG A 12 -10.53 -6.62 -5.01
C ARG A 12 -10.13 -5.47 -4.09
N ILE A 13 -10.59 -5.47 -2.84
CA ILE A 13 -10.24 -4.44 -1.85
C ILE A 13 -8.74 -4.48 -1.55
N ALA A 14 -8.15 -5.67 -1.39
CA ALA A 14 -6.71 -5.82 -1.17
C ALA A 14 -5.89 -5.18 -2.32
N VAL A 15 -6.27 -5.39 -3.58
CA VAL A 15 -5.61 -4.76 -4.74
C VAL A 15 -5.72 -3.23 -4.70
N LEU A 16 -6.90 -2.70 -4.35
CA LEU A 16 -7.10 -1.25 -4.27
C LEU A 16 -6.34 -0.62 -3.10
N ILE A 17 -6.27 -1.30 -1.96
CA ILE A 17 -5.44 -0.90 -0.81
C ILE A 17 -3.97 -0.86 -1.19
N ASP A 18 -3.46 -1.89 -1.86
CA ASP A 18 -2.07 -1.93 -2.35
C ASP A 18 -1.78 -0.72 -3.25
N ARG A 19 -2.63 -0.46 -4.26
CA ARG A 19 -2.51 0.71 -5.13
C ARG A 19 -2.46 2.03 -4.35
N ASN A 20 -3.29 2.19 -3.33
CA ASN A 20 -3.32 3.38 -2.49
C ASN A 20 -2.05 3.51 -1.63
N VAL A 21 -1.52 2.40 -1.11
CA VAL A 21 -0.23 2.41 -0.37
C VAL A 21 0.91 2.80 -1.31
N ARG A 22 0.96 2.27 -2.53
CA ARG A 22 1.96 2.66 -3.54
C ARG A 22 1.90 4.15 -3.88
N GLN A 23 0.69 4.68 -4.04
CA GLN A 23 0.48 6.11 -4.22
C GLN A 23 0.94 6.93 -3.00
N ALA A 24 0.69 6.45 -1.79
CA ALA A 24 1.14 7.09 -0.56
C ALA A 24 2.68 7.09 -0.44
N VAL A 25 3.35 5.99 -0.81
CA VAL A 25 4.83 5.90 -0.89
C VAL A 25 5.39 6.95 -1.84
N LYS A 26 4.80 7.06 -3.05
CA LYS A 26 5.17 8.08 -4.02
C LYS A 26 5.00 9.50 -3.44
N LEU A 27 3.82 9.82 -2.92
CA LEU A 27 3.53 11.16 -2.38
C LEU A 27 4.47 11.51 -1.23
N ARG A 28 4.74 10.57 -0.32
CA ARG A 28 5.73 10.72 0.75
C ARG A 28 7.10 11.06 0.18
N ALA A 29 7.59 10.33 -0.82
CA ALA A 29 8.91 10.57 -1.40
C ALA A 29 9.06 12.01 -1.94
N TYR A 30 8.09 12.46 -2.75
CA TYR A 30 8.09 13.82 -3.29
C TYR A 30 7.98 14.88 -2.20
N PHE A 31 7.06 14.70 -1.25
CA PHE A 31 6.87 15.64 -0.16
C PHE A 31 8.10 15.72 0.75
N CYS A 32 8.61 14.58 1.24
CA CYS A 32 9.76 14.53 2.13
C CYS A 32 11.03 15.11 1.49
N ARG A 33 11.27 14.89 0.19
CA ARG A 33 12.42 15.48 -0.51
C ARG A 33 12.35 17.00 -0.57
N GLY A 34 11.19 17.57 -0.79
CA GLY A 34 11.02 19.03 -0.80
C GLY A 34 10.96 19.63 0.61
N ALA A 35 10.36 18.92 1.57
CA ALA A 35 10.10 19.45 2.91
C ALA A 35 11.24 19.22 3.92
N TYR A 36 11.92 18.07 3.89
CA TYR A 36 12.83 17.62 4.96
C TYR A 36 14.24 17.29 4.48
N SER A 37 14.37 16.31 3.57
CA SER A 37 15.67 15.76 3.19
C SER A 37 16.39 16.62 2.17
N GLY A 38 15.68 17.57 1.56
CA GLY A 38 16.24 18.58 0.68
C GLY A 38 16.52 19.89 1.33
N HIS A 39 17.49 19.91 2.24
CA HIS A 39 17.92 21.18 2.82
C HIS A 39 18.34 22.18 1.72
N ASP A 40 18.96 21.68 0.65
CA ASP A 40 19.29 22.43 -0.56
C ASP A 40 18.04 23.00 -1.27
N VAL A 41 17.02 22.17 -1.47
CA VAL A 41 15.77 22.53 -2.16
C VAL A 41 15.01 23.60 -1.37
N ARG A 42 14.76 23.33 -0.08
CA ARG A 42 14.01 24.23 0.79
C ARG A 42 14.71 25.58 0.92
N THR A 43 16.02 25.57 1.24
CA THR A 43 16.81 26.80 1.40
C THR A 43 16.79 27.65 0.14
N ARG A 44 16.89 27.01 -1.04
CA ARG A 44 16.86 27.72 -2.32
C ARG A 44 15.51 28.38 -2.58
N PHE A 45 14.40 27.71 -2.27
CA PHE A 45 13.07 28.28 -2.47
C PHE A 45 12.73 29.37 -1.44
N ASP A 46 13.09 29.19 -0.17
CA ASP A 46 12.84 30.15 0.90
C ASP A 46 13.52 31.51 0.64
N GLN A 47 14.67 31.51 -0.05
CA GLN A 47 15.39 32.72 -0.45
C GLN A 47 14.92 33.30 -1.79
N SER A 48 13.97 32.65 -2.47
CA SER A 48 13.53 33.03 -3.80
C SER A 48 12.16 33.71 -3.80
N LYS A 49 11.86 34.47 -4.86
CA LYS A 49 10.50 34.99 -5.12
C LYS A 49 9.47 33.88 -5.42
N ALA A 50 9.92 32.65 -5.62
CA ALA A 50 9.06 31.49 -5.91
C ALA A 50 8.60 30.75 -4.64
N ALA A 51 9.01 31.17 -3.44
CA ALA A 51 8.62 30.54 -2.17
C ALA A 51 7.10 30.28 -2.03
N PRO A 52 6.20 31.20 -2.40
CA PRO A 52 4.75 30.96 -2.29
C PRO A 52 4.27 29.81 -3.19
N GLY A 53 4.78 29.73 -4.42
CA GLY A 53 4.43 28.66 -5.36
C GLY A 53 4.97 27.30 -4.90
N PHE A 54 6.20 27.27 -4.40
CA PHE A 54 6.79 26.07 -3.80
C PHE A 54 5.98 25.56 -2.60
N ASN A 55 5.61 26.44 -1.67
CA ASN A 55 4.78 26.05 -0.52
C ASN A 55 3.43 25.51 -0.98
N THR A 56 2.79 26.13 -1.98
CA THR A 56 1.53 25.63 -2.55
C THR A 56 1.67 24.20 -3.10
N ILE A 57 2.79 23.90 -3.76
CA ILE A 57 3.09 22.55 -4.27
C ILE A 57 3.24 21.56 -3.10
N LEU A 58 4.01 21.93 -2.06
CA LEU A 58 4.20 21.08 -0.89
C LEU A 58 2.89 20.81 -0.15
N ASP A 59 2.07 21.84 0.08
CA ASP A 59 0.77 21.71 0.74
C ASP A 59 -0.16 20.81 -0.07
N SER A 60 -0.14 20.93 -1.40
CA SER A 60 -0.93 20.06 -2.29
C SER A 60 -0.48 18.60 -2.24
N LEU A 61 0.83 18.35 -2.24
CA LEU A 61 1.40 17.01 -2.11
C LEU A 61 1.04 16.39 -0.75
N TYR A 62 1.20 17.16 0.33
CA TYR A 62 0.90 16.70 1.68
C TYR A 62 -0.60 16.45 1.86
N PHE A 63 -1.45 17.31 1.32
CA PHE A 63 -2.90 17.12 1.38
C PHE A 63 -3.34 15.84 0.67
N GLU A 64 -2.87 15.59 -0.56
CA GLU A 64 -3.20 14.34 -1.26
C GLU A 64 -2.64 13.13 -0.52
N PHE A 65 -1.48 13.26 0.15
CA PHE A 65 -0.94 12.21 1.00
C PHE A 65 -1.87 11.91 2.20
N VAL A 66 -2.30 12.95 2.92
CA VAL A 66 -3.26 12.84 4.02
C VAL A 66 -4.58 12.24 3.55
N LEU A 67 -5.11 12.65 2.40
CA LEU A 67 -6.33 12.08 1.82
C LEU A 67 -6.17 10.60 1.49
N THR A 68 -5.05 10.23 0.87
CA THR A 68 -4.74 8.84 0.53
C THR A 68 -4.68 7.98 1.81
N MET A 69 -3.99 8.47 2.84
CA MET A 69 -3.92 7.79 4.13
C MET A 69 -5.29 7.72 4.84
N ALA A 70 -6.08 8.79 4.81
CA ALA A 70 -7.41 8.80 5.40
C ALA A 70 -8.33 7.76 4.72
N ARG A 71 -8.33 7.69 3.38
CA ARG A 71 -9.12 6.73 2.59
C ARG A 71 -8.81 5.28 2.96
N LEU A 72 -7.53 4.96 3.20
CA LEU A 72 -7.11 3.61 3.63
C LEU A 72 -7.75 3.18 4.96
N TYR A 73 -8.15 4.13 5.81
CA TYR A 73 -8.71 3.89 7.13
C TYR A 73 -10.15 4.39 7.28
N ASP A 74 -10.83 4.75 6.20
CA ASP A 74 -12.23 5.15 6.26
C ASP A 74 -13.10 3.96 6.67
N ASN A 75 -13.96 4.18 7.67
CA ASN A 75 -14.92 3.19 8.13
C ASN A 75 -16.33 3.73 7.82
N PRO A 76 -16.97 3.26 6.76
CA PRO A 76 -18.28 3.75 6.38
C PRO A 76 -19.35 3.28 7.38
N ASP A 77 -20.16 4.22 7.87
CA ASP A 77 -21.29 3.91 8.76
C ASP A 77 -22.48 3.29 8.00
N ASP A 78 -22.60 3.60 6.70
CA ASP A 78 -23.63 3.05 5.81
C ASP A 78 -23.12 1.81 5.05
N GLN A 79 -23.88 0.72 5.12
CA GLN A 79 -23.61 -0.52 4.40
C GLN A 79 -23.49 -0.32 2.88
N ARG A 80 -24.28 0.57 2.28
CA ARG A 80 -24.20 0.88 0.84
C ARG A 80 -22.88 1.55 0.47
N MET A 81 -22.33 2.35 1.38
CA MET A 81 -21.02 2.96 1.20
C MET A 81 -19.93 1.92 1.44
N ALA A 82 -20.09 1.04 2.43
CA ALA A 82 -19.17 -0.07 2.68
C ALA A 82 -18.92 -0.90 1.43
N GLU A 83 -19.95 -1.22 0.64
CA GLU A 83 -19.82 -1.95 -0.61
C GLU A 83 -18.91 -1.28 -1.64
N LYS A 84 -18.84 0.06 -1.63
CA LYS A 84 -18.05 0.88 -2.55
C LYS A 84 -16.70 1.31 -1.98
N THR A 85 -16.50 1.18 -0.68
CA THR A 85 -15.27 1.58 0.00
C THR A 85 -14.22 0.46 -0.03
N ALA A 86 -13.01 0.82 -0.43
CA ALA A 86 -11.83 -0.04 -0.32
C ALA A 86 -10.91 0.51 0.78
N SER A 87 -11.08 0.00 2.00
CA SER A 87 -10.30 0.40 3.17
C SER A 87 -9.94 -0.81 4.03
N ILE A 88 -8.90 -0.64 4.85
CA ILE A 88 -8.40 -1.65 5.78
C ILE A 88 -9.51 -2.14 6.75
N PRO A 89 -10.31 -1.26 7.39
CA PRO A 89 -11.42 -1.70 8.24
C PRO A 89 -12.42 -2.61 7.50
N VAL A 90 -12.79 -2.25 6.26
CA VAL A 90 -13.75 -3.04 5.46
C VAL A 90 -13.15 -4.39 5.08
N LEU A 91 -11.86 -4.43 4.73
CA LEU A 91 -11.15 -5.68 4.46
C LEU A 91 -11.14 -6.60 5.69
N PHE A 92 -10.79 -6.08 6.87
CA PHE A 92 -10.82 -6.87 8.09
C PHE A 92 -12.22 -7.40 8.42
N ALA A 93 -13.27 -6.58 8.26
CA ALA A 93 -14.64 -7.03 8.47
C ALA A 93 -15.01 -8.23 7.55
N LEU A 94 -14.60 -8.20 6.28
CA LEU A 94 -14.78 -9.33 5.36
C LEU A 94 -13.96 -10.55 5.77
N LEU A 95 -12.72 -10.33 6.20
CA LEU A 95 -11.80 -11.38 6.61
C LEU A 95 -12.16 -12.00 7.96
N SER A 96 -12.94 -11.32 8.81
CA SER A 96 -13.46 -11.88 10.07
C SER A 96 -14.58 -12.90 9.85
N ALA A 97 -15.20 -12.92 8.66
CA ALA A 97 -16.27 -13.87 8.36
C ALA A 97 -15.71 -15.29 8.10
N PRO A 98 -16.16 -16.32 8.85
CA PRO A 98 -15.65 -17.69 8.71
C PRO A 98 -15.73 -18.26 7.29
N GLU A 99 -16.82 -17.96 6.57
CA GLU A 99 -17.04 -18.39 5.21
C GLU A 99 -16.06 -17.77 4.21
N THR A 100 -15.63 -16.52 4.44
CA THR A 100 -14.60 -15.86 3.63
C THR A 100 -13.26 -16.53 3.86
N ARG A 101 -12.91 -16.81 5.13
CA ARG A 101 -11.66 -17.49 5.49
C ARG A 101 -11.58 -18.88 4.89
N ALA A 102 -12.64 -19.68 5.05
CA ALA A 102 -12.71 -21.02 4.47
C ALA A 102 -12.52 -21.01 2.94
N GLU A 103 -13.13 -20.04 2.26
CA GLU A 103 -12.97 -19.88 0.81
C GLU A 103 -11.56 -19.41 0.41
N LEU A 104 -10.94 -18.49 1.16
CA LEU A 104 -9.57 -18.06 0.92
C LEU A 104 -8.56 -19.21 1.14
N GLN A 105 -8.76 -19.99 2.20
CA GLN A 105 -7.96 -21.18 2.49
C GLN A 105 -8.08 -22.19 1.35
N ARG A 106 -9.31 -22.49 0.90
CA ARG A 106 -9.56 -23.36 -0.26
C ARG A 106 -8.81 -22.90 -1.51
N ARG A 107 -8.89 -21.61 -1.85
CA ARG A 107 -8.18 -21.01 -3.00
C ARG A 107 -6.66 -21.05 -2.83
N SER A 108 -6.16 -20.85 -1.61
CA SER A 108 -4.73 -20.92 -1.31
C SER A 108 -4.18 -22.33 -1.56
N VAL A 109 -4.92 -23.36 -1.11
CA VAL A 109 -4.58 -24.76 -1.42
C VAL A 109 -4.57 -24.99 -2.92
N GLU A 110 -5.63 -24.60 -3.64
CA GLU A 110 -5.73 -24.76 -5.10
C GLU A 110 -4.59 -24.07 -5.86
N ARG A 111 -4.14 -22.89 -5.42
CA ARG A 111 -2.99 -22.18 -6.03
C ARG A 111 -1.68 -22.92 -5.84
N LYS A 112 -1.51 -23.61 -4.70
CA LYS A 112 -0.27 -24.30 -4.31
C LYS A 112 -0.23 -25.78 -4.73
N THR A 113 -1.35 -26.34 -5.19
CA THR A 113 -1.44 -27.70 -5.74
C THR A 113 -1.77 -27.64 -7.23
N PRO A 114 -0.75 -27.65 -8.11
CA PRO A 114 -0.99 -27.68 -9.55
C PRO A 114 -1.79 -28.94 -9.92
N LYS A 115 -2.82 -28.77 -10.76
CA LYS A 115 -3.70 -29.87 -11.19
C LYS A 115 -2.98 -30.90 -12.08
N ASP A 116 -1.94 -30.45 -12.78
CA ASP A 116 -1.19 -31.22 -13.78
C ASP A 116 0.29 -31.33 -13.39
N LEU A 117 0.59 -31.79 -12.17
CA LEU A 117 1.96 -32.07 -11.77
C LEU A 117 2.52 -33.22 -12.62
N ARG A 118 3.46 -32.88 -13.50
CA ARG A 118 4.25 -33.84 -14.27
C ARG A 118 5.69 -33.78 -13.81
N ASP A 119 6.36 -34.93 -13.83
CA ASP A 119 7.80 -34.99 -13.62
C ASP A 119 8.58 -34.43 -14.83
N GLN A 120 9.91 -34.42 -14.72
CA GLN A 120 10.82 -34.00 -15.79
C GLN A 120 10.66 -34.81 -17.10
N HIS A 121 9.98 -35.96 -17.06
CA HIS A 121 9.72 -36.83 -18.21
C HIS A 121 8.27 -36.69 -18.74
N GLY A 122 7.50 -35.74 -18.21
CA GLY A 122 6.12 -35.51 -18.59
C GLY A 122 5.15 -36.57 -18.05
N GLN A 123 5.58 -37.46 -17.15
CA GLN A 123 4.72 -38.45 -16.51
C GLN A 123 3.99 -37.82 -15.32
N PRO A 124 2.77 -38.28 -14.96
CA PRO A 124 2.09 -37.82 -13.77
C PRO A 124 2.96 -38.01 -12.52
N ALA A 125 3.03 -36.99 -11.67
CA ALA A 125 3.81 -37.08 -10.44
C ALA A 125 3.32 -38.25 -9.54
N PRO A 126 4.22 -38.90 -8.79
CA PRO A 126 3.84 -39.97 -7.86
C PRO A 126 2.74 -39.54 -6.89
N LYS A 127 1.82 -40.44 -6.56
CA LYS A 127 0.67 -40.14 -5.68
C LYS A 127 1.12 -39.68 -4.29
N GLU A 128 2.20 -40.25 -3.77
CA GLU A 128 2.78 -39.88 -2.47
C GLU A 128 3.30 -38.45 -2.48
N PHE A 129 3.94 -38.03 -3.58
CA PHE A 129 4.42 -36.65 -3.74
C PHE A 129 3.27 -35.65 -3.80
N VAL A 130 2.23 -35.95 -4.58
CA VAL A 130 1.01 -35.12 -4.66
C VAL A 130 0.34 -35.00 -3.28
N ALA A 131 0.29 -36.09 -2.51
CA ALA A 131 -0.29 -36.09 -1.17
C ALA A 131 0.52 -35.23 -0.17
N GLU A 132 1.86 -35.31 -0.19
CA GLU A 132 2.71 -34.46 0.67
C GLU A 132 2.59 -32.98 0.26
N LEU A 133 2.59 -32.67 -1.03
CA LEU A 133 2.39 -31.31 -1.51
C LEU A 133 1.02 -30.75 -1.10
N GLN A 134 -0.03 -31.57 -1.16
CA GLN A 134 -1.36 -31.17 -0.71
C GLN A 134 -1.37 -30.88 0.81
N LYS A 135 -0.68 -31.70 1.60
CA LYS A 135 -0.54 -31.48 3.05
C LYS A 135 0.23 -30.20 3.36
N ASP A 136 1.26 -29.88 2.59
CA ASP A 136 2.02 -28.64 2.73
C ASP A 136 1.22 -27.42 2.29
N ALA A 137 0.44 -27.54 1.21
CA ALA A 137 -0.48 -26.51 0.77
C ALA A 137 -1.55 -26.19 1.83
N VAL A 138 -2.11 -27.21 2.48
CA VAL A 138 -3.06 -27.05 3.59
C VAL A 138 -2.40 -26.35 4.77
N ARG A 139 -1.22 -26.82 5.22
CA ARG A 139 -0.46 -26.18 6.31
C ARG A 139 -0.15 -24.71 6.01
N ALA A 140 0.25 -24.39 4.78
CA ALA A 140 0.53 -23.02 4.37
C ALA A 140 -0.74 -22.15 4.32
N ALA A 141 -1.88 -22.71 3.90
CA ALA A 141 -3.16 -22.00 3.88
C ALA A 141 -3.73 -21.75 5.30
N GLU A 142 -3.51 -22.69 6.22
CA GLU A 142 -3.81 -22.51 7.65
C GLU A 142 -2.94 -21.41 8.26
N ALA A 143 -1.63 -21.39 7.96
CA ALA A 143 -0.74 -20.33 8.42
C ALA A 143 -1.17 -18.94 7.91
N GLU A 144 -1.55 -18.82 6.63
CA GLU A 144 -2.10 -17.58 6.07
C GLU A 144 -3.41 -17.14 6.75
N THR A 145 -4.26 -18.09 7.15
CA THR A 145 -5.52 -17.79 7.85
C THR A 145 -5.28 -17.36 9.30
N ASN A 146 -4.37 -18.02 10.00
CA ASN A 146 -3.97 -17.64 11.37
C ASN A 146 -3.32 -16.25 11.39
N GLU A 147 -2.57 -15.92 10.34
CA GLU A 147 -1.95 -14.60 10.16
C GLU A 147 -3.00 -13.48 10.12
N ILE A 148 -4.20 -13.72 9.57
CA ILE A 148 -5.30 -12.73 9.56
C ILE A 148 -5.70 -12.33 10.99
N GLU A 149 -5.68 -13.26 11.95
CA GLU A 149 -6.04 -12.98 13.34
C GLU A 149 -4.96 -12.14 14.04
N ALA A 150 -3.69 -12.46 13.80
CA ALA A 150 -2.57 -11.66 14.28
C ALA A 150 -2.64 -10.24 13.72
N LEU A 151 -2.88 -10.09 12.41
CA LEU A 151 -3.04 -8.81 11.74
C LEU A 151 -4.24 -8.02 12.27
N ASN A 152 -5.35 -8.68 12.59
CA ASN A 152 -6.52 -8.02 13.16
C ASN A 152 -6.23 -7.44 14.55
N THR A 153 -5.41 -8.13 15.35
CA THR A 153 -4.97 -7.65 16.67
C THR A 153 -4.04 -6.43 16.54
N GLU A 154 -3.08 -6.49 15.61
CA GLU A 154 -2.19 -5.37 15.30
C GLU A 154 -2.98 -4.16 14.79
N TYR A 155 -3.92 -4.39 13.88
CA TYR A 155 -4.84 -3.36 13.40
C TYR A 155 -5.69 -2.78 14.53
N GLY A 156 -6.18 -3.59 15.47
CA GLY A 156 -6.92 -3.10 16.64
C GLY A 156 -6.11 -2.09 17.46
N THR A 157 -4.82 -2.35 17.62
CA THR A 157 -3.87 -1.43 18.29
C THR A 157 -3.68 -0.14 17.49
N LEU A 158 -3.51 -0.26 16.16
CA LEU A 158 -3.38 0.89 15.27
C LEU A 158 -4.66 1.74 15.21
N LYS A 159 -5.84 1.09 15.21
CA LYS A 159 -7.16 1.71 15.22
C LYS A 159 -7.38 2.56 16.47
N GLY A 160 -6.88 2.08 17.63
CA GLY A 160 -6.92 2.80 18.90
C GLY A 160 -5.89 3.93 19.01
N SER A 161 -4.96 4.06 18.06
CA SER A 161 -3.94 5.10 18.08
C SER A 161 -4.49 6.48 17.73
N HIS A 162 -3.84 7.53 18.23
CA HIS A 162 -4.18 8.90 17.90
C HIS A 162 -3.88 9.27 16.44
N LEU A 163 -3.06 8.49 15.72
CA LEU A 163 -2.62 8.78 14.35
C LEU A 163 -3.81 8.87 13.38
N ILE A 164 -4.71 7.87 13.40
CA ILE A 164 -5.88 7.87 12.50
C ILE A 164 -6.80 9.05 12.82
N CYS A 165 -7.00 9.35 14.11
CA CYS A 165 -7.80 10.50 14.53
C CYS A 165 -7.20 11.81 14.03
N ARG A 166 -5.87 12.01 14.19
CA ARG A 166 -5.15 13.18 13.70
C ARG A 166 -5.22 13.31 12.17
N ILE A 167 -5.08 12.22 11.43
CA ILE A 167 -5.19 12.24 9.96
C ILE A 167 -6.59 12.61 9.50
N ARG A 168 -7.64 12.08 10.13
CA ARG A 168 -9.02 12.48 9.84
C ARG A 168 -9.29 13.93 10.21
N LYS A 169 -8.76 14.40 11.34
CA LYS A 169 -8.84 15.80 11.76
C LYS A 169 -8.14 16.70 10.73
N ALA A 170 -6.90 16.38 10.36
CA ALA A 170 -6.14 17.11 9.35
C ALA A 170 -6.88 17.16 8.00
N ARG A 171 -7.46 16.05 7.53
CA ARG A 171 -8.33 16.03 6.35
C ARG A 171 -9.48 17.03 6.48
N ASN A 172 -10.24 16.96 7.57
CA ASN A 172 -11.43 17.77 7.76
C ASN A 172 -11.07 19.26 7.92
N GLU A 173 -9.99 19.56 8.64
CA GLU A 173 -9.46 20.91 8.80
C GLU A 173 -8.97 21.48 7.48
N PHE A 174 -8.22 20.71 6.68
CA PHE A 174 -7.78 21.16 5.36
C PHE A 174 -8.99 21.43 4.45
N LEU A 175 -9.97 20.53 4.39
CA LEU A 175 -11.19 20.75 3.61
C LEU A 175 -11.98 21.99 4.08
N ALA A 176 -12.03 22.25 5.39
CA ALA A 176 -12.76 23.39 5.94
C ALA A 176 -11.99 24.72 5.76
N HIS A 177 -10.68 24.74 6.00
CA HIS A 177 -9.89 25.96 6.06
C HIS A 177 -9.40 26.43 4.69
N THR A 178 -9.01 25.52 3.80
CA THR A 178 -8.65 25.88 2.41
C THR A 178 -9.86 26.47 1.66
N ALA A 179 -11.09 26.18 2.12
CA ALA A 179 -12.32 26.75 1.58
C ALA A 179 -12.73 28.10 2.20
N LEU A 180 -12.30 28.41 3.44
CA LEU A 180 -12.89 29.50 4.22
C LEU A 180 -11.91 30.61 4.64
N ASP A 181 -10.63 30.31 4.88
CA ASP A 181 -9.67 31.33 5.34
C ASP A 181 -8.21 30.95 4.98
N PRO A 182 -7.69 31.44 3.84
CA PRO A 182 -6.31 31.21 3.43
C PRO A 182 -5.26 31.83 4.38
N SER A 183 -5.67 32.76 5.25
CA SER A 183 -4.74 33.48 6.14
C SER A 183 -4.41 32.71 7.43
N ARG A 184 -5.27 31.76 7.81
CA ARG A 184 -4.99 30.80 8.89
C ARG A 184 -4.18 29.63 8.34
N ASN A 185 -2.92 29.89 8.06
CA ASN A 185 -1.91 28.85 7.85
C ASN A 185 -1.71 28.10 9.19
N ASN A 186 -2.65 27.21 9.51
CA ASN A 186 -2.37 26.14 10.45
C ASN A 186 -1.28 25.30 9.78
N LEU A 187 -0.04 25.51 10.21
CA LEU A 187 1.08 24.64 9.86
C LEU A 187 0.61 23.21 10.07
N ALA A 188 0.49 22.45 8.99
CA ALA A 188 0.06 21.07 9.08
C ALA A 188 1.01 20.35 10.04
N ASP A 189 0.46 19.63 11.01
CA ASP A 189 1.25 18.83 11.95
C ASP A 189 1.79 17.61 11.19
N TYR A 190 2.89 17.86 10.48
CA TYR A 190 3.50 16.92 9.59
C TYR A 190 4.10 15.72 10.35
N GLY A 191 4.32 14.61 9.67
CA GLY A 191 4.88 13.39 10.29
C GLY A 191 3.84 12.36 10.70
N ASN A 192 2.61 12.77 11.07
CA ASN A 192 1.56 11.82 11.45
C ASN A 192 1.20 10.87 10.28
N ALA A 193 1.22 11.36 9.03
CA ALA A 193 0.89 10.58 7.84
C ALA A 193 2.01 9.60 7.49
N GLU A 194 3.25 10.04 7.64
CA GLU A 194 4.48 9.28 7.44
C GLU A 194 4.60 8.15 8.47
N GLU A 195 4.36 8.45 9.75
CA GLU A 195 4.33 7.44 10.80
C GLU A 195 3.24 6.40 10.52
N LEU A 196 2.04 6.85 10.18
CA LEU A 196 0.93 5.95 9.84
C LEU A 196 1.28 5.09 8.61
N LEU A 197 1.90 5.66 7.58
CA LEU A 197 2.35 4.90 6.40
C LEU A 197 3.40 3.85 6.78
N GLY A 198 4.36 4.19 7.64
CA GLY A 198 5.37 3.26 8.15
C GLY A 198 4.77 2.03 8.83
N LYS A 199 3.63 2.18 9.54
CA LYS A 199 2.86 1.07 10.12
C LYS A 199 1.95 0.37 9.11
N THR A 200 1.46 1.10 8.11
CA THR A 200 0.53 0.58 7.09
C THR A 200 1.22 -0.35 6.10
N ILE A 201 2.46 -0.06 5.69
CA ILE A 201 3.23 -0.87 4.74
C ILE A 201 3.36 -2.34 5.21
N PRO A 202 3.93 -2.66 6.40
CA PRO A 202 4.08 -4.04 6.83
C PRO A 202 2.72 -4.75 7.00
N LEU A 203 1.72 -4.04 7.53
CA LEU A 203 0.35 -4.55 7.68
C LEU A 203 -0.23 -4.96 6.31
N VAL A 204 -0.15 -4.09 5.29
CA VAL A 204 -0.70 -4.35 3.96
C VAL A 204 0.10 -5.43 3.23
N THR A 205 1.43 -5.47 3.34
CA THR A 205 2.25 -6.53 2.74
C THR A 205 1.83 -7.91 3.26
N ARG A 206 1.62 -8.04 4.58
CA ARG A 206 1.17 -9.30 5.20
C ARG A 206 -0.29 -9.63 4.82
N LEU A 207 -1.16 -8.62 4.71
CA LEU A 207 -2.52 -8.81 4.19
C LEU A 207 -2.55 -9.29 2.73
N GLN A 208 -1.66 -8.77 1.86
CA GLN A 208 -1.55 -9.26 0.47
C GLN A 208 -1.18 -10.75 0.45
N LEU A 209 -0.21 -11.14 1.29
CA LEU A 209 0.20 -12.53 1.40
C LEU A 209 -0.97 -13.41 1.87
N ALA A 210 -1.68 -13.02 2.92
CA ALA A 210 -2.79 -13.78 3.46
C ALA A 210 -3.99 -13.92 2.49
N VAL A 211 -4.32 -12.86 1.75
CA VAL A 211 -5.49 -12.87 0.84
C VAL A 211 -5.17 -13.47 -0.53
N ARG A 212 -4.00 -13.11 -1.08
CA ARG A 212 -3.66 -13.38 -2.49
C ARG A 212 -2.55 -14.40 -2.66
N SER A 213 -1.89 -14.80 -1.57
CA SER A 213 -0.69 -15.64 -1.60
C SER A 213 0.42 -15.03 -2.48
N CYS A 214 0.47 -13.69 -2.57
CA CYS A 214 1.51 -12.96 -3.31
C CYS A 214 2.19 -11.93 -2.40
N HIS A 215 3.52 -11.86 -2.50
CA HIS A 215 4.32 -10.84 -1.83
C HIS A 215 4.74 -9.79 -2.85
N THR A 216 4.40 -8.53 -2.60
CA THR A 216 4.92 -7.41 -3.38
C THR A 216 5.75 -6.54 -2.47
N SER A 217 7.06 -6.48 -2.74
CA SER A 217 7.96 -5.63 -1.96
C SER A 217 7.69 -4.16 -2.30
N LEU A 218 7.32 -3.39 -1.29
CA LEU A 218 7.20 -1.92 -1.40
C LEU A 218 8.54 -1.21 -1.18
N ALA A 219 9.59 -1.93 -0.74
CA ALA A 219 10.89 -1.35 -0.45
C ALA A 219 11.57 -0.82 -1.73
N SER A 220 11.55 -1.61 -2.81
CA SER A 220 12.10 -1.18 -4.11
C SER A 220 11.34 0.03 -4.67
N GLU A 221 10.02 0.10 -4.47
CA GLU A 221 9.25 1.26 -4.90
C GLU A 221 9.58 2.52 -4.12
N SER A 222 9.85 2.43 -2.82
CA SER A 222 10.32 3.57 -2.03
C SER A 222 11.61 4.14 -2.62
N THR A 223 12.59 3.27 -2.91
CA THR A 223 13.86 3.69 -3.52
C THR A 223 13.66 4.35 -4.89
N ILE A 224 12.87 3.74 -5.78
CA ILE A 224 12.58 4.29 -7.11
C ILE A 224 11.95 5.69 -7.00
N TRP A 225 10.96 5.85 -6.11
CA TRP A 225 10.28 7.13 -5.96
C TRP A 225 11.14 8.18 -5.25
N GLU A 226 12.04 7.79 -4.35
CA GLU A 226 13.03 8.68 -3.75
C GLU A 226 14.03 9.21 -4.80
N GLU A 227 14.53 8.35 -5.68
CA GLU A 227 15.37 8.75 -6.82
C GLU A 227 14.62 9.70 -7.77
N HIS A 228 13.38 9.37 -8.13
CA HIS A 228 12.55 10.21 -8.98
C HIS A 228 12.24 11.57 -8.35
N ALA A 229 11.97 11.59 -7.04
CA ALA A 229 11.76 12.84 -6.30
C ALA A 229 13.02 13.69 -6.30
N ASP A 230 14.20 13.09 -6.07
CA ASP A 230 15.48 13.81 -6.12
C ASP A 230 15.76 14.41 -7.50
N ILE A 231 15.57 13.65 -8.57
CA ILE A 231 15.70 14.14 -9.96
C ILE A 231 14.74 15.30 -10.21
N PHE A 232 13.46 15.15 -9.85
CA PHE A 232 12.44 16.17 -10.05
C PHE A 232 12.80 17.47 -9.34
N TRP A 233 13.13 17.41 -8.05
CA TRP A 233 13.43 18.61 -7.26
C TRP A 233 14.73 19.27 -7.71
N ARG A 234 15.76 18.51 -8.09
CA ARG A 234 17.00 19.06 -8.66
C ARG A 234 16.75 19.78 -9.98
N ALA A 235 15.98 19.18 -10.89
CA ALA A 235 15.63 19.80 -12.16
C ALA A 235 14.87 21.12 -11.93
N LEU A 236 13.90 21.11 -11.02
CA LEU A 236 13.11 22.29 -10.66
C LEU A 236 13.98 23.40 -10.05
N CYS A 237 14.94 23.04 -9.17
CA CYS A 237 15.85 24.00 -8.59
C CYS A 237 16.82 24.59 -9.61
N CYS A 238 17.46 23.75 -10.43
CA CYS A 238 18.55 24.15 -11.31
C CYS A 238 18.09 24.74 -12.66
N GLY A 239 16.80 24.63 -13.00
CA GLY A 239 16.29 25.09 -14.29
C GLY A 239 16.84 24.29 -15.49
N THR A 240 17.47 23.14 -15.23
CA THR A 240 17.98 22.25 -16.26
C THR A 240 16.87 21.29 -16.66
N ASN A 241 16.58 21.24 -17.97
CA ASN A 241 15.83 20.13 -18.57
C ASN A 241 16.71 18.89 -18.44
N MET A 242 16.60 18.17 -17.33
CA MET A 242 17.21 16.86 -17.20
C MET A 242 16.41 15.94 -18.10
N GLU A 243 16.93 15.66 -19.30
CA GLU A 243 16.46 14.49 -20.04
C GLU A 243 16.60 13.30 -19.10
N PRO A 244 15.51 12.54 -18.84
CA PRO A 244 15.58 11.41 -17.94
C PRO A 244 16.65 10.49 -18.49
N THR A 245 17.75 10.36 -17.75
CA THR A 245 18.80 9.37 -18.05
C THR A 245 18.07 8.05 -18.05
N THR A 246 17.73 7.54 -19.23
CA THR A 246 16.96 6.31 -19.37
C THR A 246 17.71 5.27 -18.58
N CYS A 247 17.15 4.88 -17.45
CA CYS A 247 17.66 3.79 -16.67
C CYS A 247 17.47 2.57 -17.57
N ARG A 248 18.53 2.24 -18.34
CA ARG A 248 18.63 0.96 -19.04
C ARG A 248 18.77 -0.08 -17.93
N THR A 249 17.67 -0.40 -17.26
CA THR A 249 17.51 -1.71 -16.67
C THR A 249 17.47 -2.69 -17.83
N THR A 250 18.65 -3.08 -18.30
CA THR A 250 18.85 -4.39 -18.88
C THR A 250 18.60 -5.40 -17.77
N THR A 251 17.32 -5.59 -17.46
CA THR A 251 16.84 -6.81 -16.81
C THR A 251 16.95 -7.88 -17.88
N THR A 252 18.15 -8.42 -18.06
CA THR A 252 18.29 -9.77 -18.57
C THR A 252 17.57 -10.65 -17.57
N CYS A 253 16.32 -11.00 -17.86
CA CYS A 253 15.69 -12.14 -17.22
C CYS A 253 16.65 -13.32 -17.41
N PRO A 254 17.13 -13.97 -16.34
CA PRO A 254 17.70 -15.29 -16.52
C PRO A 254 16.61 -16.13 -17.18
N ALA A 255 16.90 -16.65 -18.37
CA ALA A 255 16.11 -17.73 -18.91
C ALA A 255 16.21 -18.85 -17.87
N ASP A 256 15.11 -19.12 -17.17
CA ASP A 256 14.93 -20.35 -16.42
C ASP A 256 15.04 -21.50 -17.42
N GLY A 257 16.28 -21.97 -17.61
CA GLY A 257 16.58 -23.26 -18.16
C GLY A 257 16.16 -24.30 -17.13
N LEU A 258 14.88 -24.66 -17.16
CA LEU A 258 14.42 -25.94 -16.65
C LEU A 258 14.93 -27.02 -17.62
N ASN A 259 16.00 -27.70 -17.20
CA ASN A 259 16.18 -29.13 -17.47
C ASN A 259 15.76 -29.89 -16.22
#